data_AF-U1QMJ2-F1
#
_entry.id   AF-U1QMJ2-F1
#
_cell.length_a   1.000
_cell.length_b   1.000
_cell.length_c   1.000
_cell.angle_alpha   90.00
_cell.angle_beta   90.00
_cell.angle_gamma   90.00
#
_symmetry.space_group_name_H-M   'P 1'
#
loop_
_entity.id
_entity.type
_entity.pdbx_description
1 polymer ?
#
loop_
_entity_poly.entity_id
_entity_poly.type
_entity_poly.pdbx_seq_one_letter_code
_entity_poly.pdbx_strand_id
1 'polypeptide(L)'
;MSPSDTADGPELLAERSVLGIFIHPIVLFTGFFGIGILFAALVYALSNHQFTRANARNALNWHLSVSVLAVFGLVSFFAGADEGTTASGEAVTLSILPEPLATIAVVVGGIALFLSGVAGLLTIVFSIAATFKAIFGSAWSYPFAPDLIGRLS
;
A
#
# COMPACT_ATOMS: atom_id res chain seq x y z
N MET A 1 -39.99 -8.91 -27.58
CA MET A 1 -38.96 -8.05 -26.96
C MET A 1 -38.53 -8.78 -25.70
N SER A 2 -37.30 -9.28 -25.64
CA SER A 2 -36.76 -9.84 -24.40
C SER A 2 -36.56 -8.71 -23.38
N PRO A 3 -36.76 -8.94 -22.07
CA PRO A 3 -36.47 -7.92 -21.07
C PRO A 3 -34.99 -7.51 -21.17
N SER A 4 -34.69 -6.23 -20.98
CA SER A 4 -33.32 -5.75 -20.88
C SER A 4 -32.65 -6.37 -19.67
N ASP A 5 -31.54 -7.08 -19.88
CA ASP A 5 -30.64 -7.71 -18.89
C ASP A 5 -29.87 -6.67 -18.03
N THR A 6 -30.50 -5.55 -17.71
CA THR A 6 -29.94 -4.54 -16.82
C THR A 6 -30.25 -4.97 -15.39
N ALA A 7 -29.28 -5.62 -14.73
CA ALA A 7 -29.35 -5.92 -13.31
C ALA A 7 -29.77 -4.67 -12.52
N ASP A 8 -30.78 -4.81 -11.66
CA ASP A 8 -31.30 -3.69 -10.88
C ASP A 8 -30.27 -3.25 -9.82
N GLY A 9 -30.37 -2.00 -9.36
CA GLY A 9 -29.44 -1.41 -8.39
C GLY A 9 -29.14 -2.30 -7.16
N PRO A 10 -30.14 -2.94 -6.51
CA PRO A 10 -29.90 -3.87 -5.39
C PRO A 10 -29.08 -5.10 -5.76
N GLU A 11 -29.24 -5.66 -6.97
CA GLU A 11 -28.44 -6.79 -7.47
C GLU A 11 -26.99 -6.38 -7.72
N LEU A 12 -26.79 -5.21 -8.34
CA LEU A 12 -25.44 -4.66 -8.55
C LEU A 12 -24.68 -4.43 -7.25
N LEU A 13 -25.38 -4.07 -6.16
CA LEU A 13 -24.77 -3.90 -4.84
C LEU A 13 -24.47 -5.23 -4.15
N ALA A 14 -25.26 -6.28 -4.41
CA ALA A 14 -25.01 -7.63 -3.93
C ALA A 14 -23.79 -8.27 -4.61
N GLU A 15 -23.50 -7.88 -5.85
CA GLU A 15 -22.29 -8.31 -6.56
C GLU A 15 -21.09 -7.38 -6.29
N ARG A 16 -21.33 -6.08 -6.30
CA ARG A 16 -20.32 -5.00 -6.30
C ARG A 16 -20.66 -3.97 -5.24
N SER A 17 -20.32 -4.31 -4.00
CA SER A 17 -20.47 -3.39 -2.88
C SER A 17 -19.79 -2.03 -3.15
N VAL A 18 -20.44 -0.94 -2.71
CA VAL A 18 -19.87 0.42 -2.74
C VAL A 18 -18.50 0.47 -2.04
N LEU A 19 -18.38 -0.18 -0.88
CA LEU A 19 -17.13 -0.18 -0.11
C LEU A 19 -15.98 -0.86 -0.86
N GLY A 20 -16.24 -1.95 -1.57
CA GLY A 20 -15.24 -2.62 -2.41
C GLY A 20 -14.73 -1.77 -3.57
N ILE A 21 -15.53 -0.81 -4.06
CA ILE A 21 -15.11 0.16 -5.08
C ILE A 21 -14.28 1.28 -4.43
N PHE A 22 -14.80 1.87 -3.36
CA PHE A 22 -14.18 3.03 -2.71
C PHE A 22 -12.98 2.70 -1.84
N ILE A 23 -12.67 1.43 -1.58
CA ILE A 23 -11.49 1.06 -0.79
C ILE A 23 -10.19 1.62 -1.39
N HIS A 24 -10.06 1.63 -2.71
CA HIS A 24 -8.85 2.11 -3.39
C HIS A 24 -8.63 3.62 -3.23
N PRO A 25 -9.61 4.52 -3.51
CA PRO A 25 -9.43 5.94 -3.27
C PRO A 25 -9.35 6.29 -1.77
N ILE A 26 -10.09 5.59 -0.89
CA ILE A 26 -9.98 5.82 0.56
C ILE A 26 -8.55 5.54 1.04
N VAL A 27 -8.02 4.37 0.68
CA VAL A 27 -6.68 3.95 1.10
C VAL A 27 -5.60 4.76 0.37
N LEU A 28 -5.84 5.26 -0.84
CA LEU A 28 -4.94 6.21 -1.50
C LEU A 28 -4.77 7.49 -0.67
N PHE A 29 -5.86 8.14 -0.26
CA PHE A 29 -5.80 9.42 0.45
C PHE A 29 -5.41 9.30 1.93
N THR A 30 -5.55 8.11 2.52
CA THR A 30 -5.22 7.85 3.94
C THR A 30 -3.96 7.01 4.13
N GLY A 31 -3.47 6.35 3.08
CA GLY A 31 -2.40 5.34 3.14
C GLY A 31 -0.99 5.91 3.27
N PHE A 32 -0.75 7.14 2.79
CA PHE A 32 0.57 7.79 2.93
C PHE A 32 0.97 8.01 4.40
N PHE A 33 0.00 8.05 5.31
CA PHE A 33 0.19 8.22 6.75
C PHE A 33 -0.08 6.94 7.57
N GLY A 34 -0.11 5.76 6.94
CA GLY A 34 -0.36 4.48 7.60
C GLY A 34 -1.82 4.20 7.98
N ILE A 35 -2.67 5.22 8.10
CA ILE A 35 -4.11 5.09 8.43
C ILE A 35 -4.84 4.23 7.40
N GLY A 36 -4.53 4.40 6.11
CA GLY A 36 -5.16 3.62 5.04
C GLY A 36 -4.89 2.11 5.14
N ILE A 37 -3.73 1.71 5.66
CA ILE A 37 -3.41 0.29 5.90
C ILE A 37 -4.33 -0.28 6.97
N LEU A 38 -4.50 0.43 8.08
CA LEU A 38 -5.39 0.02 9.17
C LEU A 38 -6.83 -0.08 8.69
N PHE A 39 -7.28 0.88 7.87
CA PHE A 39 -8.61 0.84 7.27
C PHE A 39 -8.78 -0.38 6.35
N ALA A 40 -7.84 -0.61 5.43
CA ALA A 40 -7.88 -1.78 4.55
C ALA A 40 -7.86 -3.11 5.32
N ALA A 41 -7.06 -3.19 6.39
CA ALA A 41 -7.02 -4.35 7.28
C ALA A 41 -8.35 -4.57 8.00
N LEU A 42 -8.96 -3.51 8.54
CA LEU A 42 -10.27 -3.57 9.19
C LEU A 42 -11.34 -4.05 8.21
N VAL A 43 -11.39 -3.48 7.01
CA VAL A 43 -12.36 -3.86 5.98
C VAL A 43 -12.14 -5.30 5.52
N TYR A 44 -10.89 -5.73 5.32
CA TYR A 44 -10.57 -7.11 4.98
C TYR A 44 -11.02 -8.10 6.07
N ALA A 45 -10.75 -7.78 7.35
CA ALA A 45 -11.05 -8.65 8.47
C ALA A 45 -12.56 -8.76 8.77
N LEU A 46 -13.28 -7.65 8.69
CA LEU A 46 -14.69 -7.58 9.10
C LEU A 46 -15.69 -7.78 7.96
N SER A 47 -15.27 -7.68 6.69
CA SER A 47 -16.21 -7.83 5.58
C SER A 47 -16.53 -9.29 5.28
N ASN A 48 -17.83 -9.59 5.32
CA ASN A 48 -18.39 -10.86 4.83
C ASN A 48 -18.67 -10.84 3.32
N HIS A 49 -18.56 -9.68 2.67
CA HIS A 49 -18.82 -9.55 1.25
C HIS A 49 -17.56 -9.88 0.44
N GLN A 50 -17.61 -10.94 -0.37
CA GLN A 50 -16.44 -11.45 -1.11
C GLN A 50 -15.74 -10.39 -1.95
N PHE A 51 -16.50 -9.55 -2.68
CA PHE A 51 -15.96 -8.48 -3.51
C PHE A 51 -15.22 -7.41 -2.69
N THR A 52 -15.81 -6.94 -1.58
CA THR A 52 -15.15 -6.00 -0.65
C THR A 52 -13.88 -6.61 -0.09
N ARG A 53 -13.95 -7.84 0.39
CA ARG A 53 -12.81 -8.53 1.02
C ARG A 53 -11.67 -8.72 0.04
N ALA A 54 -11.96 -9.10 -1.20
CA ALA A 54 -10.96 -9.26 -2.26
C ALA A 54 -10.30 -7.92 -2.63
N ASN A 55 -11.08 -6.85 -2.81
CA ASN A 55 -10.52 -5.52 -3.11
C ASN A 55 -9.71 -4.96 -1.93
N ALA A 56 -10.18 -5.13 -0.69
CA ALA A 56 -9.46 -4.73 0.51
C ALA A 56 -8.15 -5.51 0.68
N ARG A 57 -8.13 -6.81 0.39
CA ARG A 57 -6.91 -7.63 0.36
C ARG A 57 -5.90 -7.11 -0.66
N ASN A 58 -6.35 -6.79 -1.87
CA ASN A 58 -5.47 -6.27 -2.92
C ASN A 58 -4.84 -4.92 -2.54
N ALA A 59 -5.65 -3.99 -2.00
CA ALA A 59 -5.15 -2.72 -1.49
C ALA A 59 -4.18 -2.93 -0.32
N LEU A 60 -4.52 -3.80 0.64
CA LEU A 60 -3.70 -4.09 1.80
C LEU A 60 -2.34 -4.69 1.42
N ASN A 61 -2.32 -5.68 0.52
CA ASN A 61 -1.09 -6.29 0.00
C ASN A 61 -0.15 -5.24 -0.61
N TRP A 62 -0.69 -4.32 -1.42
CA TRP A 62 0.10 -3.25 -2.01
C TRP A 62 0.67 -2.30 -0.97
N HIS A 63 -0.19 -1.73 -0.12
CA HIS A 63 0.26 -0.72 0.85
C HIS A 63 1.21 -1.29 1.90
N LEU A 64 1.00 -2.53 2.36
CA LEU A 64 1.97 -3.21 3.23
C LEU A 64 3.32 -3.39 2.53
N SER A 65 3.34 -3.76 1.26
CA SER A 65 4.59 -3.95 0.51
C SER A 65 5.37 -2.66 0.36
N VAL A 66 4.68 -1.56 0.02
CA VAL A 66 5.28 -0.23 -0.06
C VAL A 66 5.80 0.22 1.31
N SER A 67 5.00 0.04 2.37
CA SER A 67 5.41 0.41 3.73
C SER A 67 6.59 -0.40 4.26
N VAL A 68 6.64 -1.72 4.00
CA VAL A 68 7.79 -2.55 4.39
C VAL A 68 9.05 -2.09 3.68
N LEU A 69 8.97 -1.80 2.38
CA LEU A 69 10.11 -1.28 1.61
C LEU A 69 10.56 0.09 2.14
N ALA A 70 9.61 0.99 2.45
CA ALA A 70 9.90 2.31 3.00
C ALA A 70 10.56 2.23 4.37
N VAL A 71 10.01 1.42 5.30
CA VAL A 71 10.55 1.24 6.65
C VAL A 71 11.93 0.58 6.59
N PHE A 72 12.11 -0.45 5.77
CA PHE A 72 13.41 -1.07 5.55
C PHE A 72 14.45 -0.06 5.03
N GLY A 73 14.06 0.75 4.05
CA GLY A 73 14.92 1.80 3.50
C GLY A 73 15.29 2.85 4.54
N LEU A 74 14.31 3.32 5.32
CA LEU A 74 14.50 4.30 6.38
C LEU A 74 15.46 3.79 7.46
N VAL A 75 15.19 2.59 7.99
CA VAL A 75 16.02 1.96 9.03
C VAL A 75 17.43 1.73 8.53
N SER A 76 17.60 1.19 7.31
CA SER A 76 18.94 0.92 6.75
C SER A 76 19.71 2.23 6.51
N PHE A 77 19.04 3.25 5.97
CA PHE A 77 19.67 4.54 5.70
C PHE A 77 20.14 5.21 6.99
N PHE A 78 19.29 5.30 8.01
CA PHE A 78 19.65 5.90 9.29
C PHE A 78 20.67 5.08 10.08
N ALA A 79 20.64 3.75 9.98
CA ALA A 79 21.62 2.90 10.64
C ALA A 79 23.05 3.07 10.08
N GLY A 80 23.17 3.43 8.80
CA GLY A 80 24.45 3.70 8.16
C GLY A 80 24.84 5.18 8.10
N ALA A 81 23.95 6.11 8.48
CA ALA A 81 24.24 7.53 8.40
C ALA A 81 25.34 7.92 9.41
N ASP A 82 26.40 8.55 8.93
CA ASP A 82 27.54 8.91 9.78
C ASP A 82 27.26 10.18 10.61
N GLU A 83 26.50 11.11 10.05
CA GLU A 83 26.13 12.38 10.68
C GLU A 83 24.63 12.67 10.47
N GLY A 84 24.03 13.29 11.47
CA GLY A 84 22.68 13.85 11.42
C GLY A 84 22.66 15.28 11.92
N THR A 85 21.56 15.98 11.70
CA THR A 85 21.38 17.36 12.13
C THR A 85 20.22 17.45 13.12
N THR A 86 20.47 18.04 14.29
CA THR A 86 19.43 18.30 15.30
C THR A 86 18.51 19.45 14.86
N ALA A 87 17.39 19.63 15.57
CA ALA A 87 16.48 20.75 15.31
C ALA A 87 17.13 22.13 15.49
N SER A 88 18.21 22.23 16.28
CA SER A 88 19.01 23.44 16.46
C SER A 88 20.10 23.62 15.40
N GLY A 89 20.25 22.69 14.46
CA GLY A 89 21.27 22.74 13.40
C GLY A 89 22.64 22.17 13.78
N GLU A 90 22.78 21.60 14.98
CA GLU A 90 24.02 20.98 15.43
C GLU A 90 24.19 19.59 14.79
N ALA A 91 25.39 19.33 14.25
CA ALA A 91 25.77 18.04 13.71
C ALA A 91 26.04 17.04 14.84
N VAL A 92 25.48 15.84 14.73
CA VAL A 92 25.65 14.75 15.70
C VAL A 92 26.00 13.47 14.95
N THR A 93 26.98 12.72 15.46
CA THR A 93 27.34 11.42 14.91
C THR A 93 26.20 10.42 15.13
N LEU A 94 25.73 9.81 14.05
CA LEU A 94 24.64 8.82 14.08
C LEU A 94 25.13 7.38 13.86
N SER A 95 26.41 7.19 13.51
CA SER A 95 26.94 5.89 13.09
C SER A 95 26.85 4.85 14.21
N ILE A 96 25.98 3.85 14.02
CA ILE A 96 25.79 2.69 14.92
C ILE A 96 26.39 1.40 14.34
N LEU A 97 26.93 1.47 13.13
CA LEU A 97 27.55 0.35 12.41
C LEU A 97 29.05 0.63 12.16
N PRO A 98 29.90 -0.40 12.04
CA PRO A 98 31.27 -0.22 11.58
C PRO A 98 31.29 0.23 10.11
N GLU A 99 32.29 1.04 9.74
CA GLU A 99 32.43 1.72 8.44
C GLU A 99 32.04 0.91 7.19
N PRO A 100 32.53 -0.33 6.98
CA PRO A 100 32.16 -1.09 5.79
C PRO A 100 30.67 -1.41 5.74
N LEU A 101 30.06 -1.67 6.90
CA LEU A 101 28.63 -1.97 7.01
C LEU A 101 27.78 -0.69 6.95
N ALA A 102 28.27 0.42 7.52
CA ALA A 102 27.60 1.71 7.47
C ALA A 102 27.41 2.18 6.01
N THR A 103 28.48 2.14 5.21
CA THR A 103 28.41 2.53 3.78
C THR A 103 27.41 1.66 3.00
N ILE A 104 27.44 0.34 3.21
CA ILE A 104 26.48 -0.58 2.56
C ILE A 104 25.05 -0.25 2.99
N ALA A 105 24.82 0.00 4.27
CA ALA A 105 23.49 0.29 4.81
C ALA A 105 22.92 1.59 4.24
N VAL A 106 23.73 2.65 4.08
CA VAL A 106 23.30 3.90 3.43
C VAL A 106 22.92 3.66 1.97
N VAL A 107 23.76 2.95 1.21
CA VAL A 107 23.51 2.70 -0.22
C VAL A 107 22.24 1.87 -0.41
N VAL A 108 22.11 0.77 0.33
CA VAL A 108 20.92 -0.11 0.28
C VAL A 108 19.68 0.65 0.73
N GLY A 109 19.78 1.41 1.82
CA GLY A 109 18.71 2.25 2.34
C GLY A 109 18.26 3.31 1.33
N GLY A 110 19.20 4.01 0.71
CA GLY A 110 18.94 5.01 -0.32
C GLY A 110 18.24 4.42 -1.55
N ILE A 111 18.69 3.26 -2.03
CA ILE A 111 18.02 2.54 -3.13
C ILE A 111 16.59 2.14 -2.74
N ALA A 112 16.41 1.56 -1.54
CA ALA A 112 15.08 1.15 -1.07
C ALA A 112 14.13 2.36 -0.91
N LEU A 113 14.62 3.49 -0.40
CA LEU A 113 13.85 4.73 -0.29
C LEU A 113 13.48 5.30 -1.66
N PHE A 114 14.41 5.28 -2.62
CA PHE A 114 14.12 5.69 -4.01
C PHE A 114 13.02 4.81 -4.62
N LEU A 115 13.14 3.48 -4.51
CA LEU A 115 12.14 2.54 -5.01
C LEU A 115 10.78 2.71 -4.29
N SER A 116 10.79 2.98 -2.98
CA SER A 116 9.60 3.35 -2.21
C SER A 116 8.95 4.62 -2.75
N GLY A 117 9.73 5.65 -3.08
CA GLY A 117 9.22 6.88 -3.70
C GLY A 117 8.54 6.61 -5.04
N VAL A 118 9.16 5.79 -5.91
CA VAL A 118 8.55 5.35 -7.17
C VAL A 118 7.27 4.55 -6.92
N ALA A 119 7.27 3.63 -5.96
CA ALA A 119 6.08 2.88 -5.58
C ALA A 119 4.97 3.78 -5.01
N GLY A 120 5.32 4.83 -4.28
CA GLY A 120 4.39 5.86 -3.82
C GLY A 120 3.68 6.55 -4.99
N LEU A 121 4.41 6.91 -6.05
CA LEU A 121 3.82 7.47 -7.27
C LEU A 121 2.93 6.45 -8.01
N LEU A 122 3.40 5.20 -8.13
CA LEU A 122 2.62 4.11 -8.74
C LEU A 122 1.34 3.80 -7.95
N THR A 123 1.30 4.07 -6.64
CA THR A 123 0.09 3.92 -5.82
C THR A 123 -1.06 4.75 -6.38
N ILE A 124 -0.79 5.98 -6.86
CA ILE A 124 -1.81 6.83 -7.47
C ILE A 124 -2.37 6.15 -8.72
N VAL A 125 -1.48 5.73 -9.63
CA VAL A 125 -1.85 5.10 -10.91
C VAL A 125 -2.63 3.80 -10.67
N PHE A 126 -2.12 2.93 -9.81
CA PHE A 126 -2.72 1.63 -9.53
C PHE A 126 -4.02 1.74 -8.76
N SER A 127 -4.17 2.67 -7.82
CA SER A 127 -5.44 2.86 -7.12
C SER A 127 -6.52 3.41 -8.06
N ILE A 128 -6.19 4.28 -9.01
CA ILE A 128 -7.12 4.71 -10.06
C ILE A 128 -7.53 3.51 -10.93
N ALA A 129 -6.55 2.74 -11.42
CA ALA A 129 -6.83 1.55 -12.23
C ALA A 129 -7.68 0.51 -11.49
N ALA A 130 -7.38 0.25 -10.21
CA ALA A 130 -8.11 -0.66 -9.35
C ALA A 130 -9.55 -0.17 -9.10
N THR A 131 -9.75 1.14 -8.94
CA THR A 131 -11.09 1.75 -8.81
C THR A 131 -11.91 1.50 -10.07
N PHE A 132 -11.36 1.77 -11.26
CA PHE A 132 -12.07 1.49 -12.51
C PHE A 132 -12.38 0.01 -12.67
N LYS A 133 -11.42 -0.87 -12.39
CA LYS A 133 -11.64 -2.32 -12.41
C LYS A 133 -12.75 -2.74 -11.44
N ALA A 134 -12.80 -2.16 -10.25
CA ALA A 134 -13.84 -2.43 -9.26
C ALA A 134 -15.22 -1.94 -9.72
N ILE A 135 -15.33 -0.76 -10.35
CA ILE A 135 -16.57 -0.26 -10.96
C ILE A 135 -17.11 -1.29 -11.98
N PHE A 136 -16.22 -1.88 -12.78
CA PHE A 136 -16.57 -2.93 -13.74
C PHE A 136 -16.70 -4.34 -13.13
N GLY A 137 -16.65 -4.48 -11.80
CA GLY A 137 -16.91 -5.73 -11.07
C GLY A 137 -15.69 -6.64 -10.90
N SER A 138 -14.49 -6.18 -11.22
CA SER A 138 -13.25 -6.96 -11.08
C SER A 138 -12.45 -6.52 -9.86
N ALA A 139 -12.18 -7.45 -8.94
CA ALA A 139 -11.19 -7.26 -7.87
C ALA A 139 -9.77 -7.42 -8.43
N TRP A 140 -9.13 -6.31 -8.81
CA TRP A 140 -7.84 -6.33 -9.48
C TRP A 140 -6.67 -6.32 -8.49
N SER A 141 -5.73 -7.25 -8.67
CA SER A 141 -4.49 -7.30 -7.88
C SER A 141 -3.45 -6.36 -8.47
N TYR A 142 -2.74 -5.66 -7.59
CA TYR A 142 -1.71 -4.69 -7.96
C TYR A 142 -0.50 -5.45 -8.54
N PRO A 143 0.07 -5.08 -9.71
CA PRO A 143 0.97 -5.94 -10.49
C PRO A 143 2.23 -6.41 -9.77
N PHE A 144 2.72 -5.63 -8.81
CA PHE A 144 3.94 -5.94 -8.05
C PHE A 144 3.66 -6.27 -6.58
N ALA A 145 2.39 -6.29 -6.16
CA ALA A 145 2.06 -6.60 -4.78
C ALA A 145 2.17 -8.13 -4.56
N PRO A 146 3.10 -8.60 -3.70
CA PRO A 146 3.06 -9.98 -3.24
C PRO A 146 1.76 -10.26 -2.49
N ASP A 147 1.32 -11.51 -2.56
CA ASP A 147 0.17 -11.96 -1.79
C ASP A 147 0.53 -12.25 -0.34
N LEU A 148 0.71 -11.19 0.45
CA LEU A 148 1.12 -11.28 1.86
C LEU A 148 0.00 -11.85 2.73
N ILE A 149 -1.21 -11.32 2.57
CA ILE A 149 -2.36 -11.70 3.39
C ILE A 149 -2.85 -13.11 3.06
N GLY A 150 -2.82 -13.52 1.79
CA GLY A 150 -3.16 -14.88 1.39
C GLY A 150 -2.28 -15.97 1.98
N ARG A 151 -1.06 -15.63 2.42
CA ARG A 151 -0.14 -16.57 3.06
C ARG A 151 -0.39 -16.73 4.56
N LEU A 152 -1.23 -15.89 5.15
CA LEU A 152 -1.54 -15.87 6.59
C LEU A 152 -2.93 -16.42 6.93
N SER A 153 -3.73 -16.75 5.91
CA SER A 153 -5.12 -17.23 6.00
C SER A 153 -5.24 -18.67 5.48
#